data_AF-A0A7D5SZZ6-F1
#
_entry.id   AF-A0A7D5SZZ6-F1
#
_cell.length_a   1.000
_cell.length_b   1.000
_cell.length_c   1.000
_cell.angle_alpha   90.00
_cell.angle_beta   90.00
_cell.angle_gamma   90.00
#
_symmetry.space_group_name_H-M   'P 1'
#
loop_
_entity.id
_entity.type
_entity.pdbx_description
1 polymer ?
#
loop_
_entity_poly.entity_id
_entity_poly.type
_entity_poly.pdbx_seq_one_letter_code
_entity_poly.pdbx_strand_id
1 'polypeptide(L)'
;MKWSVSPRTVTITVIAVAVLSGGIGSSVTHAYFTSTETGSGTISAADSFGGSSPPSDDVAWDDADGDGQYDEGERTYSPSELANFDNQSSNLVIPESVGTVETSGSENIQITAKSITSEVKIEAKNGDVNLNAKNGNVDLSGSVVSKTGSVDIDAQFGDVYLEGATLDSKNRNIDVTAGGLLDIDGATIDTNAQITLRAQQISARDATISSKNGNIALRATENGGGELDATGATMDTNGQITLRSGADLRLEDATLSSKNGDATAEVGASSDTLYVEGATIQDKDDTLRYSPGDTTVDGTPASGSTQPN
;
A
#
# COMPACT_ATOMS: atom_id res chain seq x y z
N MET A 1 -22.16 23.81 67.85
CA MET A 1 -21.39 24.20 66.65
C MET A 1 -21.23 22.98 65.76
N LYS A 2 -21.88 22.96 64.59
CA LYS A 2 -21.67 21.94 63.54
C LYS A 2 -20.69 22.51 62.53
N TRP A 3 -19.54 21.87 62.33
CA TRP A 3 -18.59 22.22 61.28
C TRP A 3 -19.06 21.60 59.97
N SER A 4 -19.27 22.45 58.97
CA SER A 4 -19.58 22.07 57.59
C SER A 4 -18.25 21.99 56.84
N VAL A 5 -17.94 20.84 56.24
CA VAL A 5 -16.76 20.67 55.38
C VAL A 5 -17.26 20.54 53.95
N SER A 6 -17.02 21.56 53.12
CA SER A 6 -17.29 21.48 51.68
C SER A 6 -16.18 20.69 50.99
N PRO A 7 -16.50 19.68 50.16
CA PRO A 7 -15.49 19.02 49.33
C PRO A 7 -14.98 20.00 48.28
N ARG A 8 -13.66 20.13 48.17
CA ARG A 8 -13.00 20.88 47.09
C ARG A 8 -12.76 19.93 45.92
N THR A 9 -13.29 20.28 44.75
CA THR A 9 -12.98 19.59 43.49
C THR A 9 -11.63 20.09 42.99
N VAL A 10 -10.69 19.19 42.75
CA VAL A 10 -9.38 19.48 42.14
C VAL A 10 -9.47 19.14 40.65
N THR A 11 -9.12 20.10 39.81
CA THR A 11 -8.99 19.90 38.35
C THR A 11 -7.53 19.67 38.02
N ILE A 12 -7.21 18.53 37.41
CA ILE A 12 -5.86 18.20 36.95
C ILE A 12 -5.79 18.52 35.46
N THR A 13 -4.87 19.39 35.05
CA THR A 13 -4.55 19.64 33.64
C THR A 13 -3.22 18.97 33.33
N VAL A 14 -3.24 17.98 32.42
CA VAL A 14 -2.05 17.29 31.94
C VAL A 14 -1.68 17.89 30.58
N ILE A 15 -0.46 18.43 30.45
CA ILE A 15 0.12 18.84 29.18
C ILE A 15 1.32 17.92 28.95
N ALA A 16 1.20 16.99 28.00
CA ALA A 16 2.31 16.15 27.58
C ALA A 16 3.01 16.82 26.38
N VAL A 17 4.31 17.08 26.51
CA VAL A 17 5.17 17.48 25.40
C VAL A 17 6.21 16.38 25.23
N ALA A 18 6.12 15.62 24.14
CA ALA A 18 7.12 14.65 23.77
C ALA A 18 8.25 15.36 23.00
N VAL A 19 9.49 15.21 23.45
CA VAL A 19 10.68 15.60 22.70
C VAL A 19 11.51 14.34 22.48
N LEU A 20 11.59 13.91 21.22
CA LEU A 20 12.46 12.83 20.77
C LEU A 20 13.84 13.41 20.45
N SER A 21 14.86 13.00 21.20
CA SER A 21 16.26 13.25 20.85
C SER A 21 16.94 11.91 20.60
N GLY A 22 17.26 11.63 19.34
CA GLY A 22 17.95 10.42 18.92
C GLY A 22 19.42 10.42 19.34
N GLY A 23 19.80 9.42 20.13
CA GLY A 23 21.18 9.08 20.48
C GLY A 23 21.29 7.56 20.59
N ILE A 24 22.28 7.01 19.91
CA ILE A 24 22.54 5.58 19.70
C ILE A 24 22.56 4.83 21.05
N GLY A 25 21.63 3.89 21.24
CA GLY A 25 21.76 2.81 22.24
C GLY A 25 20.82 2.84 23.45
N SER A 26 19.95 3.84 23.64
CA SER A 26 18.87 3.74 24.63
C SER A 26 17.75 4.73 24.32
N SER A 27 16.53 4.26 24.11
CA SER A 27 15.34 5.10 24.12
C SER A 27 15.13 5.64 25.54
N VAL A 28 15.39 6.93 25.75
CA VAL A 28 15.15 7.59 27.03
C VAL A 28 13.85 8.38 26.91
N THR A 29 12.79 7.90 27.56
CA THR A 29 11.55 8.67 27.71
C THR A 29 11.75 9.75 28.77
N HIS A 30 11.84 11.01 28.34
CA HIS A 30 11.84 12.14 29.25
C HIS A 30 10.41 12.56 29.58
N ALA A 31 10.01 12.43 30.84
CA ALA A 31 8.74 12.94 31.34
C ALA A 31 8.99 14.12 32.29
N TYR A 32 8.53 15.32 31.91
CA TYR A 32 8.60 16.51 32.74
C TYR A 32 7.27 16.71 33.47
N PHE A 33 7.30 16.65 34.80
CA PHE A 33 6.14 16.94 35.64
C PHE A 33 6.40 18.22 36.44
N THR A 34 5.39 19.09 36.49
CA THR A 34 5.33 20.15 37.50
C THR A 34 4.04 19.94 38.30
N SER A 35 4.20 19.66 39.60
CA SER A 35 3.09 19.61 40.55
C SER A 35 3.19 20.81 41.49
N THR A 36 2.08 21.49 41.73
CA THR A 36 1.97 22.53 42.76
C THR A 36 1.47 21.98 44.10
N GLU A 37 1.17 20.68 44.21
CA GLU A 37 0.67 20.03 45.43
C GLU A 37 1.57 18.88 45.90
N THR A 38 1.65 18.68 47.22
CA THR A 38 2.37 17.58 47.91
C THR A 38 1.63 16.24 47.80
N GLY A 39 1.29 15.83 46.58
CA GLY A 39 0.76 14.50 46.27
C GLY A 39 1.88 13.55 45.85
N SER A 40 1.89 12.32 46.38
CA SER A 40 2.74 11.25 45.87
C SER A 40 2.02 10.51 44.74
N GLY A 41 2.63 10.49 43.55
CA GLY A 41 2.22 9.65 42.42
C GLY A 41 3.37 8.73 42.01
N THR A 42 3.05 7.53 41.54
CA THR A 42 4.02 6.60 40.97
C THR A 42 3.97 6.65 39.45
N ILE A 43 5.13 6.74 38.81
CA ILE A 43 5.28 6.52 37.37
C ILE A 43 5.99 5.18 37.24
N SER A 44 5.40 4.26 36.48
CA SER A 44 6.10 3.08 36.00
C SER A 44 6.51 3.35 34.56
N ALA A 45 7.81 3.32 34.27
CA ALA A 45 8.25 3.10 32.91
C ALA A 45 8.01 1.62 32.56
N ALA A 46 7.80 1.31 31.29
CA ALA A 46 7.86 -0.07 30.84
C ALA A 46 9.32 -0.56 30.92
N ASP A 47 9.53 -1.79 31.37
CA ASP A 47 10.88 -2.37 31.52
C ASP A 47 11.53 -2.70 30.16
N SER A 48 10.73 -2.83 29.10
CA SER A 48 11.17 -2.89 27.70
C SER A 48 10.11 -2.28 26.79
N PHE A 49 10.49 -1.95 25.55
CA PHE A 49 9.58 -1.46 24.52
C PHE A 49 9.18 -2.56 23.51
N GLY A 50 9.25 -3.84 23.91
CA GLY A 50 9.10 -4.98 22.99
C GLY A 50 10.36 -5.25 22.15
N GLY A 51 10.42 -6.43 21.51
CA GLY A 51 11.45 -6.82 20.54
C GLY A 51 12.78 -7.31 21.13
N SER A 52 13.26 -8.44 20.61
CA SER A 52 14.62 -8.95 20.77
C SER A 52 15.46 -8.64 19.53
N SER A 53 16.80 -8.68 19.63
CA SER A 53 17.64 -8.66 18.43
C SER A 53 17.68 -10.05 17.80
N PRO A 54 17.55 -10.17 16.47
CA PRO A 54 17.69 -11.45 15.80
C PRO A 54 19.09 -12.06 16.02
N PRO A 55 19.25 -13.39 15.90
CA PRO A 55 20.52 -14.08 16.08
C PRO A 55 21.62 -13.63 15.10
N SER A 56 21.24 -12.96 14.01
CA SER A 56 22.09 -12.39 12.97
C SER A 56 21.37 -11.19 12.38
N ASP A 57 22.10 -10.15 11.98
CA ASP A 57 21.51 -8.91 11.47
C ASP A 57 20.83 -9.13 10.10
N ASP A 58 21.33 -10.05 9.27
CA ASP A 58 20.85 -10.24 7.89
C ASP A 58 19.76 -11.34 7.76
N VAL A 59 18.83 -11.46 8.71
CA VAL A 59 17.79 -12.52 8.67
C VAL A 59 16.38 -11.94 8.64
N ALA A 60 15.52 -12.62 7.88
CA ALA A 60 14.08 -12.48 7.97
C ALA A 60 13.54 -13.38 9.10
N TRP A 61 12.29 -13.18 9.52
CA TRP A 61 11.67 -14.02 10.54
C TRP A 61 10.17 -14.25 10.33
N ASP A 62 9.67 -15.25 11.05
CA ASP A 62 8.24 -15.51 11.23
C ASP A 62 7.74 -14.75 12.46
N ASP A 63 7.07 -13.63 12.23
CA ASP A 63 6.46 -12.75 13.25
C ASP A 63 5.20 -13.41 13.82
N ALA A 64 5.38 -14.26 14.83
CA ALA A 64 4.33 -15.16 15.28
C ALA A 64 3.19 -14.42 16.00
N ASP A 65 3.50 -13.29 16.65
CA ASP A 65 2.54 -12.51 17.43
C ASP A 65 2.00 -11.28 16.70
N GLY A 66 2.61 -10.89 15.58
CA GLY A 66 2.12 -9.88 14.65
C GLY A 66 2.49 -8.45 15.04
N ASP A 67 3.53 -8.26 15.85
CA ASP A 67 3.98 -6.93 16.30
C ASP A 67 5.01 -6.28 15.36
N GLY A 68 5.45 -7.01 14.33
CA GLY A 68 6.41 -6.57 13.31
C GLY A 68 7.87 -6.56 13.79
N GLN A 69 8.15 -7.00 15.01
CA GLN A 69 9.48 -7.09 15.58
C GLN A 69 9.91 -8.55 15.65
N TYR A 70 11.22 -8.77 15.82
CA TYR A 70 11.72 -10.11 16.09
C TYR A 70 11.61 -10.41 17.59
N ASP A 71 11.11 -11.58 17.93
CA ASP A 71 11.08 -12.09 19.30
C ASP A 71 11.95 -13.33 19.51
N GLU A 72 12.53 -13.46 20.71
CA GLU A 72 13.37 -14.61 21.03
C GLU A 72 12.58 -15.92 20.89
N GLY A 73 13.07 -16.79 20.01
CA GLY A 73 12.45 -18.09 19.71
C GLY A 73 11.66 -18.11 18.41
N GLU A 74 11.45 -16.96 17.77
CA GLU A 74 10.88 -16.91 16.43
C GLU A 74 11.80 -17.55 15.40
N ARG A 75 11.18 -18.15 14.39
CA ARG A 75 11.90 -18.85 13.32
C ARG A 75 12.52 -17.81 12.40
N THR A 76 13.84 -17.85 12.25
CA THR A 76 14.55 -16.99 11.29
C THR A 76 14.85 -17.69 9.98
N TYR A 77 14.99 -16.89 8.92
CA TYR A 77 15.30 -17.32 7.56
C TYR A 77 16.46 -16.51 7.00
N SER A 78 17.41 -17.21 6.38
CA SER A 78 18.53 -16.59 5.70
C SER A 78 18.11 -16.00 4.34
N PRO A 79 18.85 -15.03 3.78
CA PRO A 79 18.53 -14.44 2.48
C PRO A 79 18.45 -15.48 1.35
N SER A 80 19.26 -16.54 1.42
CA SER A 80 19.22 -17.65 0.45
C SER A 80 17.93 -18.48 0.47
N GLU A 81 17.18 -18.44 1.56
CA GLU A 81 15.89 -19.16 1.68
C GLU A 81 14.73 -18.33 1.10
N LEU A 82 14.90 -17.02 0.91
CA LEU A 82 13.81 -16.12 0.53
C LEU A 82 13.38 -16.26 -0.92
N ALA A 83 14.31 -16.56 -1.85
CA ALA A 83 13.98 -16.61 -3.28
C ALA A 83 12.94 -17.67 -3.65
N ASN A 84 12.79 -18.74 -2.84
CA ASN A 84 11.79 -19.80 -3.05
C ASN A 84 11.09 -20.13 -1.72
N PHE A 85 10.79 -19.10 -0.93
CA PHE A 85 10.15 -19.26 0.36
C PHE A 85 8.73 -19.81 0.23
N ASP A 86 8.42 -20.89 0.93
CA ASP A 86 7.08 -21.49 0.98
C ASP A 86 6.77 -21.95 2.41
N ASN A 87 6.15 -21.06 3.17
CA ASN A 87 5.59 -21.35 4.49
C ASN A 87 4.29 -20.58 4.70
N GLN A 88 3.18 -21.16 4.26
CA GLN A 88 1.84 -20.55 4.29
C GLN A 88 1.29 -20.23 5.68
N SER A 89 1.95 -20.70 6.74
CA SER A 89 1.59 -20.38 8.13
C SER A 89 2.33 -19.17 8.68
N SER A 90 3.41 -18.73 8.01
CA SER A 90 4.32 -17.70 8.54
C SER A 90 3.84 -16.30 8.22
N ASN A 91 3.87 -15.41 9.22
CA ASN A 91 3.80 -13.97 8.98
C ASN A 91 5.24 -13.50 8.68
N LEU A 92 5.64 -13.53 7.41
CA LEU A 92 7.03 -13.30 7.03
C LEU A 92 7.37 -11.80 7.11
N VAL A 93 8.39 -11.45 7.89
CA VAL A 93 8.99 -10.11 7.92
C VAL A 93 10.40 -10.16 7.32
N ILE A 94 10.64 -9.35 6.29
CA ILE A 94 11.93 -9.17 5.63
C ILE A 94 12.41 -7.73 5.91
N PRO A 95 13.19 -7.51 6.99
CA PRO A 95 13.64 -6.18 7.39
C PRO A 95 14.70 -5.62 6.43
N GLU A 96 14.93 -4.30 6.47
CA GLU A 96 15.96 -3.63 5.67
C GLU A 96 17.36 -4.28 5.79
N SER A 97 17.67 -4.87 6.95
CA SER A 97 18.97 -5.47 7.26
C SER A 97 19.28 -6.73 6.45
N VAL A 98 18.26 -7.41 5.91
CA VAL A 98 18.44 -8.53 4.97
C VAL A 98 19.10 -8.07 3.66
N GLY A 99 18.94 -6.79 3.31
CA GLY A 99 19.36 -6.26 2.02
C GLY A 99 18.54 -6.83 0.85
N THR A 100 19.06 -6.77 -0.37
CA THR A 100 18.29 -7.16 -1.56
C THR A 100 18.03 -8.67 -1.62
N VAL A 101 16.77 -9.07 -1.85
CA VAL A 101 16.43 -10.43 -2.28
C VAL A 101 16.54 -10.48 -3.80
N GLU A 102 17.60 -11.12 -4.31
CA GLU A 102 17.86 -11.22 -5.74
C GLU A 102 18.18 -12.63 -6.22
N THR A 103 17.80 -12.92 -7.46
CA THR A 103 18.20 -14.13 -8.18
C THR A 103 19.03 -13.82 -9.41
N SER A 104 19.80 -14.80 -9.87
CA SER A 104 20.68 -14.64 -11.02
C SER A 104 20.05 -15.23 -12.28
N GLY A 105 20.35 -14.64 -13.44
CA GLY A 105 19.89 -15.17 -14.73
C GLY A 105 18.37 -15.09 -14.90
N SER A 106 17.72 -16.24 -15.10
CA SER A 106 16.28 -16.38 -15.39
C SER A 106 15.50 -17.07 -14.27
N GLU A 107 16.08 -17.16 -13.08
CA GLU A 107 15.44 -17.72 -11.90
C GLU A 107 14.34 -16.78 -11.40
N ASN A 108 13.22 -17.36 -10.98
CA ASN A 108 12.11 -16.63 -10.40
C ASN A 108 12.36 -16.39 -8.91
N ILE A 109 11.72 -15.36 -8.37
CA ILE A 109 11.51 -15.21 -6.93
C ILE A 109 10.07 -15.61 -6.64
N GLN A 110 9.87 -16.57 -5.74
CA GLN A 110 8.58 -17.08 -5.32
C GLN A 110 8.53 -17.07 -3.80
N ILE A 111 7.71 -16.20 -3.23
CA ILE A 111 7.49 -16.09 -1.79
C ILE A 111 6.03 -16.38 -1.51
N THR A 112 5.76 -17.46 -0.79
CA THR A 112 4.43 -17.83 -0.31
C THR A 112 4.42 -17.88 1.20
N ALA A 113 3.59 -17.04 1.82
CA ALA A 113 3.48 -16.91 3.28
C ALA A 113 2.02 -16.72 3.69
N LYS A 114 1.74 -16.63 5.00
CA LYS A 114 0.44 -16.20 5.50
C LYS A 114 0.23 -14.71 5.23
N SER A 115 1.21 -13.89 5.61
CA SER A 115 1.39 -12.48 5.28
C SER A 115 2.85 -12.21 4.92
N ILE A 116 3.10 -11.13 4.19
CA ILE A 116 4.43 -10.73 3.74
C ILE A 116 4.61 -9.25 4.08
N THR A 117 5.62 -8.92 4.86
CA THR A 117 6.09 -7.54 5.07
C THR A 117 7.54 -7.47 4.61
N SER A 118 7.87 -6.55 3.71
CA SER A 118 9.23 -6.41 3.20
C SER A 118 9.61 -4.95 3.05
N GLU A 119 10.73 -4.59 3.66
CA GLU A 119 11.39 -3.28 3.55
C GLU A 119 12.53 -3.28 2.52
N VAL A 120 12.76 -4.44 1.90
CA VAL A 120 13.86 -4.63 0.98
C VAL A 120 13.42 -4.65 -0.47
N LYS A 121 14.40 -4.39 -1.33
CA LYS A 121 14.26 -4.58 -2.77
C LYS A 121 14.18 -6.07 -3.12
N ILE A 122 13.19 -6.43 -3.94
CA ILE A 122 13.02 -7.79 -4.48
C ILE A 122 13.24 -7.74 -5.99
N GLU A 123 14.29 -8.39 -6.49
CA GLU A 123 14.72 -8.28 -7.89
C GLU A 123 15.01 -9.64 -8.55
N ALA A 124 14.18 -9.99 -9.54
CA ALA A 124 14.48 -11.08 -10.47
C ALA A 124 14.96 -10.52 -11.82
N LYS A 125 16.15 -10.93 -12.27
CA LYS A 125 16.79 -10.36 -13.48
C LYS A 125 16.11 -10.69 -14.79
N ASN A 126 15.63 -11.92 -14.98
CA ASN A 126 14.83 -12.31 -16.14
C ASN A 126 13.68 -13.26 -15.76
N GLY A 127 13.66 -13.75 -14.52
CA GLY A 127 12.55 -14.49 -13.96
C GLY A 127 11.47 -13.57 -13.39
N ASP A 128 10.36 -14.18 -13.04
CA ASP A 128 9.19 -13.50 -12.48
C ASP A 128 9.36 -13.30 -10.96
N VAL A 129 8.69 -12.29 -10.41
CA VAL A 129 8.55 -12.08 -8.97
C VAL A 129 7.10 -12.37 -8.60
N ASN A 130 6.90 -13.42 -7.80
CA ASN A 130 5.59 -13.86 -7.35
C ASN A 130 5.54 -13.80 -5.82
N LEU A 131 4.71 -12.91 -5.28
CA LEU A 131 4.50 -12.73 -3.84
C LEU A 131 3.06 -13.11 -3.50
N ASN A 132 2.86 -14.15 -2.70
CA ASN A 132 1.54 -14.70 -2.42
C ASN A 132 1.30 -14.80 -0.90
N ALA A 133 0.43 -13.93 -0.39
CA ALA A 133 -0.07 -13.99 0.98
C ALA A 133 -1.37 -14.80 1.01
N LYS A 134 -1.36 -15.95 1.69
CA LYS A 134 -2.49 -16.88 1.73
C LYS A 134 -3.64 -16.43 2.61
N ASN A 135 -3.37 -15.68 3.68
CA ASN A 135 -4.41 -15.26 4.61
C ASN A 135 -3.93 -14.06 5.44
N GLY A 136 -3.52 -13.02 4.74
CA GLY A 136 -2.92 -11.82 5.33
C GLY A 136 -2.50 -10.86 4.23
N ASN A 137 -1.83 -9.80 4.67
CA ASN A 137 -1.48 -8.69 3.80
C ASN A 137 -0.15 -8.93 3.08
N VAL A 138 0.06 -8.17 2.01
CA VAL A 138 1.38 -7.92 1.43
C VAL A 138 1.71 -6.45 1.63
N ASP A 139 2.72 -6.13 2.42
CA ASP A 139 3.21 -4.77 2.64
C ASP A 139 4.63 -4.62 2.07
N LEU A 140 4.72 -3.82 1.01
CA LEU A 140 5.97 -3.42 0.35
C LEU A 140 6.08 -1.90 0.29
N SER A 141 5.51 -1.19 1.27
CA SER A 141 5.54 0.27 1.34
C SER A 141 6.97 0.79 1.34
N GLY A 142 7.31 1.69 0.41
CA GLY A 142 8.69 2.18 0.20
C GLY A 142 9.67 1.17 -0.43
N SER A 143 9.28 -0.09 -0.62
CA SER A 143 10.10 -1.12 -1.24
C SER A 143 10.05 -1.08 -2.77
N VAL A 144 11.17 -1.40 -3.41
CA VAL A 144 11.31 -1.39 -4.88
C VAL A 144 11.22 -2.82 -5.41
N VAL A 145 10.31 -3.08 -6.35
CA VAL A 145 10.06 -4.40 -6.97
C VAL A 145 10.44 -4.40 -8.46
N SER A 146 11.51 -5.16 -8.74
CA SER A 146 11.97 -5.73 -10.02
C SER A 146 12.19 -4.83 -11.25
N LYS A 147 12.74 -5.44 -12.33
CA LYS A 147 13.22 -4.75 -13.56
C LYS A 147 12.92 -5.47 -14.88
N THR A 148 12.42 -6.71 -14.91
CA THR A 148 12.47 -7.50 -16.18
C THR A 148 11.41 -8.59 -16.37
N GLY A 149 11.16 -9.46 -15.39
CA GLY A 149 10.09 -10.48 -15.48
C GLY A 149 8.72 -9.95 -15.06
N SER A 150 7.69 -10.79 -15.07
CA SER A 150 6.38 -10.41 -14.56
C SER A 150 6.47 -10.12 -13.07
N VAL A 151 5.61 -9.23 -12.59
CA VAL A 151 5.40 -9.01 -11.16
C VAL A 151 3.97 -9.44 -10.85
N ASP A 152 3.82 -10.44 -9.99
CA ASP A 152 2.54 -10.96 -9.53
C ASP A 152 2.49 -10.85 -8.00
N ILE A 153 1.58 -10.02 -7.50
CA ILE A 153 1.37 -9.82 -6.07
C ILE A 153 -0.07 -10.22 -5.76
N ASP A 154 -0.25 -11.19 -4.87
CA ASP A 154 -1.54 -11.83 -4.61
C ASP A 154 -1.81 -11.93 -3.10
N ALA A 155 -2.79 -11.17 -2.63
CA ALA A 155 -3.30 -11.20 -1.26
C ALA A 155 -4.84 -11.31 -1.27
N GLN A 156 -5.37 -12.39 -1.85
CA GLN A 156 -6.83 -12.57 -2.10
C GLN A 156 -7.74 -12.42 -0.88
N PHE A 157 -7.19 -12.56 0.32
CA PHE A 157 -7.91 -12.48 1.59
C PHE A 157 -7.39 -11.37 2.51
N GLY A 158 -6.55 -10.48 1.99
CA GLY A 158 -5.96 -9.37 2.73
C GLY A 158 -5.81 -8.13 1.87
N ASP A 159 -5.03 -7.19 2.38
CA ASP A 159 -4.71 -5.93 1.73
C ASP A 159 -3.33 -6.00 1.07
N VAL A 160 -3.09 -5.10 0.12
CA VAL A 160 -1.79 -4.88 -0.49
C VAL A 160 -1.40 -3.42 -0.33
N TYR A 161 -0.27 -3.16 0.33
CA TYR A 161 0.28 -1.84 0.57
C TYR A 161 1.55 -1.64 -0.25
N LEU A 162 1.52 -0.67 -1.17
CA LEU A 162 2.57 -0.31 -2.11
C LEU A 162 2.79 1.21 -2.10
N GLU A 163 2.49 1.88 -0.99
CA GLU A 163 2.65 3.33 -0.86
C GLU A 163 4.09 3.73 -1.19
N GLY A 164 4.25 4.65 -2.17
CA GLY A 164 5.54 5.12 -2.65
C GLY A 164 6.44 4.03 -3.29
N ALA A 165 5.94 2.81 -3.49
CA ALA A 165 6.71 1.71 -4.06
C ALA A 165 7.00 1.93 -5.54
N THR A 166 8.01 1.23 -6.07
CA THR A 166 8.25 1.16 -7.52
C THR A 166 8.12 -0.26 -8.01
N LEU A 167 7.20 -0.51 -8.95
CA LEU A 167 7.04 -1.79 -9.64
C LEU A 167 7.48 -1.61 -11.10
N ASP A 168 8.60 -2.22 -11.50
CA ASP A 168 9.12 -2.14 -12.87
C ASP A 168 9.19 -3.55 -13.49
N SER A 169 8.43 -3.75 -14.57
CA SER A 169 8.54 -4.93 -15.42
C SER A 169 8.84 -4.53 -16.86
N LYS A 170 10.12 -4.49 -17.24
CA LYS A 170 10.49 -4.07 -18.59
C LYS A 170 9.73 -4.73 -19.74
N ASN A 171 9.29 -5.98 -19.68
CA ASN A 171 8.66 -6.62 -20.85
C ASN A 171 7.49 -7.56 -20.54
N ARG A 172 7.01 -7.63 -19.29
CA ARG A 172 5.93 -8.55 -18.93
C ARG A 172 4.91 -7.86 -18.04
N ASN A 173 3.86 -8.59 -17.68
CA ASN A 173 2.74 -7.99 -16.99
C ASN A 173 3.10 -7.65 -15.54
N ILE A 174 2.41 -6.63 -15.03
CA ILE A 174 2.29 -6.37 -13.60
C ILE A 174 0.85 -6.68 -13.25
N ASP A 175 0.65 -7.69 -12.41
CA ASP A 175 -0.65 -8.08 -11.88
C ASP A 175 -0.61 -7.96 -10.36
N VAL A 176 -1.53 -7.19 -9.79
CA VAL A 176 -1.68 -7.05 -8.33
C VAL A 176 -3.13 -7.33 -7.97
N THR A 177 -3.34 -8.22 -7.00
CA THR A 177 -4.66 -8.61 -6.50
C THR A 177 -4.68 -8.50 -4.98
N ALA A 178 -5.59 -7.68 -4.46
CA ALA A 178 -5.93 -7.61 -3.04
C ALA A 178 -7.36 -8.10 -2.84
N GLY A 179 -7.63 -8.73 -1.69
CA GLY A 179 -8.99 -9.05 -1.27
C GLY A 179 -9.74 -7.81 -0.75
N GLY A 180 -9.05 -6.98 0.02
CA GLY A 180 -9.57 -5.73 0.59
C GLY A 180 -9.07 -4.51 -0.17
N LEU A 181 -8.18 -3.75 0.48
CA LEU A 181 -7.57 -2.54 -0.05
C LEU A 181 -6.33 -2.86 -0.88
N LEU A 182 -6.20 -2.20 -2.02
CA LEU A 182 -4.93 -1.98 -2.70
C LEU A 182 -4.56 -0.50 -2.58
N ASP A 183 -3.52 -0.21 -1.81
CA ASP A 183 -2.96 1.13 -1.66
C ASP A 183 -1.69 1.26 -2.50
N ILE A 184 -1.74 2.09 -3.53
CA ILE A 184 -0.61 2.42 -4.42
C ILE A 184 -0.36 3.94 -4.43
N ASP A 185 -0.75 4.65 -3.37
CA ASP A 185 -0.57 6.09 -3.27
C ASP A 185 0.90 6.48 -3.49
N GLY A 186 1.14 7.45 -4.38
CA GLY A 186 2.47 7.92 -4.76
C GLY A 186 3.38 6.88 -5.42
N ALA A 187 2.87 5.68 -5.74
CA ALA A 187 3.66 4.60 -6.33
C ALA A 187 4.02 4.88 -7.79
N THR A 188 5.08 4.25 -8.28
CA THR A 188 5.44 4.19 -9.70
C THR A 188 5.32 2.76 -10.21
N ILE A 189 4.44 2.53 -11.18
CA ILE A 189 4.21 1.21 -11.80
C ILE A 189 4.50 1.33 -13.29
N ASP A 190 5.56 0.70 -13.78
CA ASP A 190 6.00 0.79 -15.18
C ASP A 190 6.20 -0.57 -15.83
N THR A 191 5.70 -0.75 -17.05
CA THR A 191 5.99 -1.92 -17.87
C THR A 191 5.89 -1.63 -19.36
N ASN A 192 6.47 -2.48 -20.21
CA ASN A 192 6.16 -2.47 -21.65
C ASN A 192 4.92 -3.28 -22.04
N ALA A 193 4.31 -4.03 -21.10
CA ALA A 193 3.18 -4.94 -21.30
C ALA A 193 1.98 -4.54 -20.42
N GLN A 194 1.09 -5.45 -20.03
CA GLN A 194 -0.17 -5.09 -19.36
C GLN A 194 0.04 -4.78 -17.87
N ILE A 195 -0.73 -3.83 -17.35
CA ILE A 195 -0.90 -3.59 -15.91
C ILE A 195 -2.34 -3.94 -15.53
N THR A 196 -2.52 -4.82 -14.55
CA THR A 196 -3.84 -5.12 -13.98
C THR A 196 -3.82 -5.04 -12.46
N LEU A 197 -4.61 -4.14 -11.90
CA LEU A 197 -4.73 -3.90 -10.47
C LEU A 197 -6.16 -4.22 -10.04
N ARG A 198 -6.33 -5.15 -9.11
CA ARG A 198 -7.63 -5.66 -8.65
C ARG A 198 -7.72 -5.61 -7.13
N ALA A 199 -8.82 -5.08 -6.62
CA ALA A 199 -9.11 -5.03 -5.19
C ALA A 199 -10.61 -4.84 -4.93
N GLN A 200 -11.02 -4.87 -3.66
CA GLN A 200 -12.33 -4.34 -3.27
C GLN A 200 -12.31 -2.81 -3.34
N GLN A 201 -11.26 -2.19 -2.82
CA GLN A 201 -11.02 -0.74 -2.88
C GLN A 201 -9.62 -0.48 -3.43
N ILE A 202 -9.46 0.56 -4.25
CA ILE A 202 -8.14 0.99 -4.76
C ILE A 202 -7.94 2.45 -4.39
N SER A 203 -6.84 2.74 -3.70
CA SER A 203 -6.29 4.10 -3.56
C SER A 203 -5.05 4.20 -4.42
N ALA A 204 -5.06 5.12 -5.38
CA ALA A 204 -4.00 5.35 -6.35
C ALA A 204 -3.64 6.83 -6.46
N ARG A 205 -3.77 7.57 -5.35
CA ARG A 205 -3.59 9.02 -5.32
C ARG A 205 -2.16 9.37 -5.69
N ASP A 206 -1.99 10.34 -6.58
CA ASP A 206 -0.69 10.80 -7.07
C ASP A 206 0.21 9.68 -7.65
N ALA A 207 -0.35 8.51 -7.96
CA ALA A 207 0.40 7.38 -8.51
C ALA A 207 0.76 7.63 -9.98
N THR A 208 1.91 7.11 -10.43
CA THR A 208 2.30 7.06 -11.84
C THR A 208 2.22 5.64 -12.36
N ILE A 209 1.34 5.38 -13.33
CA ILE A 209 1.07 4.06 -13.89
C ILE A 209 1.30 4.12 -15.40
N SER A 210 2.32 3.43 -15.90
CA SER A 210 2.81 3.55 -17.27
C SER A 210 2.91 2.18 -17.92
N SER A 211 2.26 2.02 -19.07
CA SER A 211 2.39 0.84 -19.91
C SER A 211 2.77 1.25 -21.33
N LYS A 212 3.95 0.83 -21.82
CA LYS A 212 4.35 1.22 -23.17
C LYS A 212 3.44 0.67 -24.26
N ASN A 213 2.98 -0.58 -24.16
CA ASN A 213 2.20 -1.22 -25.24
C ASN A 213 0.99 -2.04 -24.75
N GLY A 214 0.83 -2.24 -23.45
CA GLY A 214 -0.28 -3.01 -22.88
C GLY A 214 -1.41 -2.12 -22.40
N ASN A 215 -2.49 -2.73 -21.95
CA ASN A 215 -3.57 -1.98 -21.31
C ASN A 215 -3.20 -1.66 -19.86
N ILE A 216 -3.80 -0.59 -19.34
CA ILE A 216 -3.85 -0.30 -17.91
C ILE A 216 -5.28 -0.56 -17.45
N ALA A 217 -5.44 -1.41 -16.43
CA ALA A 217 -6.74 -1.72 -15.86
C ALA A 217 -6.70 -1.66 -14.34
N LEU A 218 -7.50 -0.77 -13.74
CA LEU A 218 -7.75 -0.69 -12.30
C LEU A 218 -9.19 -1.13 -12.04
N ARG A 219 -9.38 -2.06 -11.10
CA ARG A 219 -10.67 -2.71 -10.83
C ARG A 219 -10.91 -2.83 -9.33
N ALA A 220 -11.62 -1.86 -8.76
CA ALA A 220 -12.15 -1.89 -7.39
C ALA A 220 -13.49 -2.65 -7.35
N THR A 221 -13.48 -3.91 -7.81
CA THR A 221 -14.68 -4.74 -8.02
C THR A 221 -14.66 -6.07 -7.26
N GLU A 222 -13.55 -6.42 -6.62
CA GLU A 222 -13.45 -7.66 -5.85
C GLU A 222 -14.29 -7.58 -4.57
N ASN A 223 -14.72 -8.73 -4.03
CA ASN A 223 -15.41 -8.83 -2.74
C ASN A 223 -16.56 -7.83 -2.50
N GLY A 224 -17.39 -7.61 -3.54
CA GLY A 224 -18.55 -6.71 -3.50
C GLY A 224 -18.27 -5.32 -4.06
N GLY A 225 -17.02 -5.02 -4.40
CA GLY A 225 -16.59 -3.77 -5.00
C GLY A 225 -16.68 -2.57 -4.05
N GLY A 226 -15.97 -1.52 -4.43
CA GLY A 226 -15.84 -0.33 -3.63
C GLY A 226 -15.21 0.80 -4.43
N GLU A 227 -14.81 1.83 -3.71
CA GLU A 227 -14.25 3.05 -4.28
C GLU A 227 -12.95 2.79 -5.05
N LEU A 228 -12.79 3.50 -6.17
CA LEU A 228 -11.50 3.68 -6.85
C LEU A 228 -11.17 5.17 -6.78
N ASP A 229 -10.15 5.51 -5.98
CA ASP A 229 -9.61 6.85 -5.88
C ASP A 229 -8.31 6.95 -6.67
N ALA A 230 -8.32 7.67 -7.79
CA ALA A 230 -7.14 7.96 -8.60
C ALA A 230 -6.91 9.47 -8.72
N THR A 231 -7.26 10.23 -7.68
CA THR A 231 -7.02 11.67 -7.59
C THR A 231 -5.54 11.99 -7.84
N GLY A 232 -5.25 12.89 -8.77
CA GLY A 232 -3.88 13.29 -9.13
C GLY A 232 -3.05 12.21 -9.85
N ALA A 233 -3.60 11.02 -10.07
CA ALA A 233 -2.86 9.93 -10.69
C ALA A 233 -2.56 10.21 -12.17
N THR A 234 -1.43 9.69 -12.67
CA THR A 234 -1.08 9.70 -14.09
C THR A 234 -1.11 8.28 -14.64
N MET A 235 -1.89 8.05 -15.69
CA MET A 235 -1.93 6.81 -16.45
C MET A 235 -1.54 7.07 -17.91
N ASP A 236 -0.40 6.54 -18.36
CA ASP A 236 0.06 6.68 -19.76
C ASP A 236 0.22 5.32 -20.42
N THR A 237 -0.43 5.13 -21.57
CA THR A 237 -0.26 3.93 -22.37
C THR A 237 -0.47 4.15 -23.87
N ASN A 238 0.04 3.22 -24.68
CA ASN A 238 -0.38 3.11 -26.08
C ASN A 238 -1.64 2.24 -26.26
N GLY A 239 -2.02 1.44 -25.27
CA GLY A 239 -3.20 0.56 -25.22
C GLY A 239 -4.39 1.24 -24.55
N GLN A 240 -5.36 0.46 -24.08
CA GLN A 240 -6.57 0.98 -23.43
C GLN A 240 -6.33 1.32 -21.95
N ILE A 241 -7.10 2.29 -21.45
CA ILE A 241 -7.25 2.54 -20.01
C ILE A 241 -8.67 2.13 -19.61
N THR A 242 -8.77 1.23 -18.63
CA THR A 242 -10.06 0.76 -18.09
C THR A 242 -10.10 0.93 -16.58
N LEU A 243 -11.04 1.75 -16.12
CA LEU A 243 -11.29 2.01 -14.71
C LEU A 243 -12.63 1.41 -14.34
N ARG A 244 -12.66 0.55 -13.31
CA ARG A 244 -13.90 -0.03 -12.79
C ARG A 244 -13.96 0.13 -11.30
N SER A 245 -15.02 0.78 -10.83
CA SER A 245 -15.35 0.92 -9.42
C SER A 245 -16.66 0.21 -9.10
N GLY A 246 -16.75 -0.38 -7.91
CA GLY A 246 -18.01 -0.86 -7.34
C GLY A 246 -18.80 0.21 -6.58
N ALA A 247 -18.25 1.42 -6.45
CA ALA A 247 -18.87 2.59 -5.81
C ALA A 247 -18.47 3.86 -6.59
N ASP A 248 -18.16 4.94 -5.87
CA ASP A 248 -17.63 6.19 -6.45
C ASP A 248 -16.28 5.98 -7.17
N LEU A 249 -16.10 6.70 -8.27
CA LEU A 249 -14.85 6.77 -9.03
C LEU A 249 -14.32 8.21 -9.02
N ARG A 250 -13.14 8.41 -8.43
CA ARG A 250 -12.49 9.71 -8.29
C ARG A 250 -11.30 9.84 -9.25
N LEU A 251 -11.35 10.87 -10.10
CA LEU A 251 -10.34 11.20 -11.12
C LEU A 251 -9.98 12.68 -11.10
N GLU A 252 -10.26 13.36 -9.99
CA GLU A 252 -9.91 14.76 -9.82
C GLU A 252 -8.42 14.98 -10.09
N ASP A 253 -8.08 15.94 -10.94
CA ASP A 253 -6.72 16.26 -11.38
C ASP A 253 -5.92 15.09 -12.00
N ALA A 254 -6.57 13.96 -12.31
CA ALA A 254 -5.92 12.81 -12.91
C ALA A 254 -5.58 13.05 -14.39
N THR A 255 -4.53 12.40 -14.89
CA THR A 255 -4.18 12.38 -16.32
C THR A 255 -4.35 10.99 -16.90
N LEU A 256 -5.22 10.86 -17.92
CA LEU A 256 -5.44 9.63 -18.68
C LEU A 256 -4.96 9.82 -20.12
N SER A 257 -3.82 9.22 -20.46
CA SER A 257 -3.18 9.29 -21.79
C SER A 257 -3.17 7.93 -22.46
N SER A 258 -3.93 7.77 -23.54
CA SER A 258 -3.97 6.57 -24.38
C SER A 258 -3.69 6.90 -25.85
N LYS A 259 -2.55 6.49 -26.38
CA LYS A 259 -2.17 6.88 -27.76
C LYS A 259 -2.99 6.20 -28.85
N ASN A 260 -3.41 4.95 -28.65
CA ASN A 260 -4.17 4.18 -29.66
C ASN A 260 -5.40 3.46 -29.11
N GLY A 261 -5.63 3.50 -27.80
CA GLY A 261 -6.79 2.93 -27.15
C GLY A 261 -7.82 3.98 -26.76
N ASP A 262 -8.86 3.51 -26.08
CA ASP A 262 -9.89 4.35 -25.49
C ASP A 262 -9.64 4.43 -23.97
N ALA A 263 -10.09 5.52 -23.35
CA ALA A 263 -10.23 5.63 -21.90
C ALA A 263 -11.69 5.34 -21.50
N THR A 264 -11.88 4.39 -20.59
CA THR A 264 -13.22 3.95 -20.16
C THR A 264 -13.36 3.88 -18.65
N ALA A 265 -14.54 4.25 -18.16
CA ALA A 265 -14.92 4.20 -16.75
C ALA A 265 -16.21 3.39 -16.57
N GLU A 266 -16.23 2.51 -15.58
CA GLU A 266 -17.42 1.81 -15.11
C GLU A 266 -17.61 2.10 -13.63
N VAL A 267 -18.75 2.66 -13.26
CA VAL A 267 -19.12 3.04 -11.89
C VAL A 267 -20.18 2.07 -11.38
N GLY A 268 -20.13 1.70 -10.10
CA GLY A 268 -20.84 0.53 -9.57
C GLY A 268 -22.35 0.58 -9.78
N ALA A 269 -23.00 1.64 -9.32
CA ALA A 269 -24.42 1.91 -9.49
C ALA A 269 -24.65 3.33 -10.04
N SER A 270 -25.84 3.58 -10.59
CA SER A 270 -26.18 4.93 -11.08
C SER A 270 -26.37 5.98 -9.98
N SER A 271 -26.45 5.56 -8.72
CA SER A 271 -26.41 6.44 -7.54
C SER A 271 -25.01 6.94 -7.19
N ASP A 272 -23.98 6.29 -7.71
CA ASP A 272 -22.59 6.61 -7.43
C ASP A 272 -22.12 7.70 -8.39
N THR A 273 -21.02 8.37 -8.02
CA THR A 273 -20.54 9.55 -8.73
C THR A 273 -19.19 9.30 -9.40
N LEU A 274 -19.06 9.80 -10.62
CA LEU A 274 -17.81 9.95 -11.35
C LEU A 274 -17.30 11.38 -11.15
N TYR A 275 -16.26 11.56 -10.36
CA TYR A 275 -15.64 12.87 -10.13
C TYR A 275 -14.49 13.08 -11.11
N VAL A 276 -14.51 14.17 -11.88
CA VAL A 276 -13.57 14.44 -12.99
C VAL A 276 -13.05 15.87 -13.03
N GLU A 277 -13.22 16.63 -11.94
CA GLU A 277 -12.76 18.02 -11.86
C GLU A 277 -11.25 18.10 -12.15
N GLY A 278 -10.86 18.92 -13.12
CA GLY A 278 -9.43 19.10 -13.44
C GLY A 278 -8.79 17.93 -14.19
N ALA A 279 -9.50 16.83 -14.46
CA ALA A 279 -8.96 15.67 -15.16
C ALA A 279 -8.48 16.04 -16.58
N THR A 280 -7.37 15.44 -17.03
CA THR A 280 -6.87 15.55 -18.39
C THR A 280 -7.08 14.23 -19.12
N ILE A 281 -7.94 14.24 -20.14
CA ILE A 281 -8.25 13.07 -20.96
C ILE A 281 -7.65 13.26 -22.35
N GLN A 282 -6.76 12.35 -22.73
CA GLN A 282 -6.07 12.33 -24.01
C GLN A 282 -6.06 10.89 -24.54
N ASP A 283 -7.18 10.44 -25.08
CA ASP A 283 -7.26 9.16 -25.78
C ASP A 283 -7.45 9.38 -27.29
N LYS A 284 -7.97 8.39 -28.01
CA LYS A 284 -8.18 8.50 -29.46
C LYS A 284 -9.16 9.61 -29.87
N ASP A 285 -10.15 9.93 -29.04
CA ASP A 285 -11.18 10.95 -29.33
C ASP A 285 -11.36 11.98 -28.21
N ASP A 286 -10.34 12.10 -27.34
CA ASP A 286 -10.31 12.96 -26.16
C ASP A 286 -11.57 12.81 -25.27
N THR A 287 -12.12 11.59 -25.17
CA THR A 287 -13.40 11.33 -24.49
C THR A 287 -13.32 10.15 -23.52
N LEU A 288 -13.49 10.42 -22.23
CA LEU A 288 -13.71 9.36 -21.24
C LEU A 288 -15.14 8.83 -21.39
N ARG A 289 -15.26 7.59 -21.87
CA ARG A 289 -16.56 6.93 -21.97
C ARG A 289 -16.94 6.24 -20.69
N TYR A 290 -18.10 6.55 -20.14
CA TYR A 290 -18.52 6.02 -18.84
C TYR A 290 -19.83 5.22 -18.89
N SER A 291 -19.98 4.29 -17.96
CA SER A 291 -21.24 3.57 -17.71
C SER A 291 -21.46 3.35 -16.21
N PRO A 292 -22.71 3.24 -15.73
CA PRO A 292 -23.98 3.45 -16.43
C PRO A 292 -24.15 4.83 -17.08
N GLY A 293 -24.99 4.93 -18.12
CA GLY A 293 -25.17 6.18 -18.86
C GLY A 293 -25.89 7.29 -18.08
N ASP A 294 -26.54 6.94 -16.98
CA ASP A 294 -27.22 7.84 -16.03
C ASP A 294 -26.39 8.13 -14.78
N THR A 295 -25.12 7.70 -14.72
CA THR A 295 -24.18 8.04 -13.65
C THR A 295 -24.07 9.56 -13.50
N THR A 296 -24.04 10.02 -12.25
CA THR A 296 -23.76 11.42 -11.93
C THR A 296 -22.30 11.70 -12.23
N VAL A 297 -22.03 12.68 -13.10
CA VAL A 297 -20.67 13.19 -13.34
C VAL A 297 -20.53 14.52 -12.61
N ASP A 298 -19.58 14.60 -11.68
CA ASP A 298 -19.26 15.81 -10.93
C ASP A 298 -17.92 16.39 -11.38
N GLY A 299 -17.86 17.70 -11.55
CA GLY A 299 -16.72 18.42 -12.08
C GLY A 299 -16.62 18.48 -13.61
N THR A 300 -15.61 19.21 -14.09
CA THR A 300 -15.30 19.37 -15.52
C THR A 300 -13.83 19.02 -15.77
N PRO A 301 -13.51 18.17 -16.77
CA PRO A 301 -12.13 17.93 -17.18
C PRO A 301 -11.42 19.23 -17.58
N ALA A 302 -10.14 19.36 -17.24
CA ALA A 302 -9.27 20.42 -17.75
C ALA A 302 -9.02 20.30 -19.26
N SER A 303 -9.01 19.06 -19.78
CA SER A 303 -8.92 18.75 -21.22
C SER A 303 -9.66 17.46 -21.54
N GLY A 304 -10.23 17.39 -22.75
CA GLY A 304 -11.09 16.31 -23.20
C GLY A 304 -12.54 16.47 -22.73
N SER A 305 -13.32 15.39 -22.78
CA SER A 305 -14.73 15.39 -22.38
C SER A 305 -15.16 14.06 -21.76
N THR A 306 -16.31 14.03 -21.10
CA THR A 306 -16.95 12.80 -20.63
C THR A 306 -18.21 12.53 -21.42
N GLN A 307 -18.45 11.28 -21.83
CA GLN A 307 -19.69 10.87 -22.48
C GLN A 307 -20.17 9.51 -21.99
N PRO A 308 -21.48 9.29 -21.85
CA PRO A 308 -21.99 7.96 -21.57
C PRO A 308 -21.71 7.01 -22.75
N ASN A 309 -21.44 5.75 -22.44
CA ASN A 309 -21.33 4.64 -23.41
C ASN A 309 -22.68 4.26 -24.03
#